data_AF-A0A800L6N9-F1
#
_entry.id   AF-A0A800L6N9-F1
#
_cell.length_a   1.000
_cell.length_b   1.000
_cell.length_c   1.000
_cell.angle_alpha   90.00
_cell.angle_beta   90.00
_cell.angle_gamma   90.00
#
_symmetry.space_group_name_H-M   'P 1'
#
loop_
_entity.id
_entity.type
_entity.pdbx_description
1 polymer ?
#
loop_
_entity_poly.entity_id
_entity_poly.type
_entity_poly.pdbx_seq_one_letter_code
_entity_poly.pdbx_strand_id
1 'polypeptide(L)'
;WGMISYEIPLETYPDTYNNQPLGIAAIASQKNHIAIYLMGCYMVPEQQKTLLMAFKKMGVKPNIGKSCIRFTKLDKIPLDTIIALIQNFPVEEYIKWYELVKK
;
A
#
# COMPACT_ATOMS: atom_id res chain seq x y z
N TRP A 1 -3.26 -8.51 -15.54
CA TRP A 1 -2.53 -8.73 -14.27
C TRP A 1 -3.31 -9.74 -13.44
N GLY A 2 -2.65 -10.70 -12.78
CA GLY A 2 -3.30 -11.78 -11.99
C GLY A 2 -3.28 -11.55 -10.48
N MET A 3 -3.26 -10.29 -10.04
CA MET A 3 -3.24 -9.91 -8.62
C MET A 3 -4.63 -9.40 -8.24
N ILE A 4 -5.01 -9.56 -6.97
CA ILE A 4 -6.20 -8.91 -6.43
C ILE A 4 -5.82 -7.45 -6.19
N SER A 5 -6.47 -6.53 -6.90
CA SER A 5 -6.18 -5.10 -6.84
C SER A 5 -7.39 -4.32 -6.37
N TYR A 6 -7.14 -3.25 -5.62
CA TYR A 6 -8.12 -2.28 -5.16
C TYR A 6 -7.72 -0.90 -5.70
N GLU A 7 -8.67 -0.23 -6.34
CA GLU A 7 -8.41 0.96 -7.16
C GLU A 7 -9.54 1.98 -7.07
N ILE A 8 -9.20 3.24 -7.32
CA ILE A 8 -10.17 4.34 -7.46
C ILE A 8 -10.62 4.36 -8.92
N PRO A 9 -11.93 4.22 -9.21
CA PRO A 9 -12.43 4.17 -10.57
C PRO A 9 -12.23 5.52 -11.29
N LEU A 10 -12.11 5.48 -12.62
CA LEU A 10 -11.95 6.68 -13.45
C LEU A 10 -13.12 7.66 -13.33
N GLU A 11 -14.32 7.16 -12.98
CA GLU A 11 -15.50 7.99 -12.67
C GLU A 11 -15.26 8.92 -11.47
N THR A 12 -14.43 8.50 -10.52
CA THR A 12 -14.04 9.31 -9.34
C THR A 12 -12.78 10.13 -9.62
N TYR A 13 -11.80 9.56 -10.32
CA TYR A 13 -10.55 10.25 -10.65
C TYR A 13 -10.07 9.90 -12.08
N PRO A 14 -10.34 10.76 -13.08
CA PRO A 14 -10.03 10.47 -14.48
C PRO A 14 -8.57 10.79 -14.88
N ASP A 15 -7.89 11.71 -14.18
CA ASP A 15 -6.59 12.24 -14.60
C ASP A 15 -5.40 11.35 -14.20
N THR A 16 -5.36 10.15 -14.76
CA THR A 16 -4.28 9.18 -14.57
C THR A 16 -3.35 9.15 -15.78
N TYR A 17 -2.05 8.92 -15.56
CA TYR A 17 -1.03 8.96 -16.61
C TYR A 17 -1.23 7.92 -17.74
N ASN A 18 -2.03 6.89 -17.51
CA ASN A 18 -2.25 5.75 -18.41
C ASN A 18 -3.72 5.47 -18.71
N ASN A 19 -4.65 6.35 -18.31
CA ASN A 19 -6.10 6.15 -18.43
C ASN A 19 -6.57 4.82 -17.79
N GLN A 20 -5.94 4.40 -16.68
CA GLN A 20 -6.37 3.24 -15.89
C GLN A 20 -6.76 3.70 -14.49
N PRO A 21 -7.67 3.00 -13.80
CA PRO A 21 -8.00 3.29 -12.41
C PRO A 21 -6.77 3.45 -11.51
N LEU A 22 -6.85 4.38 -10.54
CA LEU A 22 -5.73 4.69 -9.68
C LEU A 22 -5.62 3.64 -8.57
N GLY A 23 -4.61 2.78 -8.66
CA GLY A 23 -4.40 1.68 -7.70
C GLY A 23 -4.08 2.19 -6.29
N ILE A 24 -4.77 1.65 -5.29
CA ILE A 24 -4.57 1.93 -3.85
C ILE A 24 -3.72 0.83 -3.20
N ALA A 25 -4.13 -0.42 -3.42
CA ALA A 25 -3.51 -1.59 -2.83
C ALA A 25 -3.63 -2.81 -3.74
N ALA A 26 -2.73 -3.78 -3.57
CA ALA A 26 -2.84 -5.06 -4.26
C ALA A 26 -2.26 -6.20 -3.42
N ILE A 27 -2.75 -7.41 -3.64
CA ILE A 27 -2.26 -8.65 -3.03
C ILE A 27 -1.78 -9.57 -4.14
N ALA A 28 -0.54 -10.01 -4.03
CA ALA A 28 0.09 -10.88 -5.01
C ALA A 28 0.62 -12.15 -4.36
N SER A 29 0.26 -13.31 -4.91
CA SER A 29 0.90 -14.58 -4.61
C SER A 29 2.07 -14.81 -5.56
N GLN A 30 3.29 -14.86 -5.03
CA GLN A 30 4.51 -15.10 -5.78
C GLN A 30 5.11 -16.44 -5.36
N LYS A 31 5.96 -17.05 -6.20
CA LYS A 31 6.52 -18.40 -5.98
C LYS A 31 7.06 -18.66 -4.56
N ASN A 32 7.66 -17.64 -3.92
CA ASN A 32 8.34 -17.77 -2.63
C ASN A 32 7.74 -16.90 -1.51
N HIS A 33 6.74 -16.06 -1.79
CA HIS A 33 6.18 -15.12 -0.81
C HIS A 33 4.83 -14.57 -1.26
N ILE A 34 4.07 -14.04 -0.31
CA ILE A 34 2.95 -13.15 -0.59
C ILE A 34 3.48 -11.71 -0.49
N ALA A 35 2.99 -10.84 -1.36
CA ALA A 35 3.26 -9.42 -1.30
C ALA A 35 1.96 -8.63 -1.14
N ILE A 36 1.94 -7.68 -0.20
CA ILE A 36 0.94 -6.62 -0.15
C ILE A 36 1.58 -5.36 -0.69
N TYR A 37 0.95 -4.74 -1.67
CA TYR A 37 1.30 -3.44 -2.21
C TYR A 37 0.43 -2.39 -1.54
N LEU A 38 1.04 -1.36 -0.96
CA LEU A 38 0.36 -0.21 -0.35
C LEU A 38 0.94 1.05 -0.96
N MET A 39 0.16 1.72 -1.82
CA MET A 39 0.64 2.95 -2.45
C MET A 39 0.70 4.11 -1.46
N GLY A 40 -0.18 4.13 -0.44
CA GLY A 40 -0.14 5.10 0.65
C GLY A 40 1.21 5.12 1.38
N CYS A 41 1.76 3.96 1.74
CA CYS A 41 3.08 3.85 2.36
C CYS A 41 4.24 4.27 1.44
N TYR A 42 4.02 4.32 0.12
CA TYR A 42 5.03 4.77 -0.83
C TYR A 42 5.03 6.30 -0.99
N MET A 43 3.86 6.92 -1.01
CA MET A 43 3.71 8.37 -1.24
C MET A 43 3.66 9.20 0.04
N VAL A 44 3.21 8.63 1.17
CA VAL A 44 3.03 9.34 2.45
C VAL A 44 4.11 8.89 3.44
N PRO A 45 5.12 9.74 3.74
CA PRO A 45 6.21 9.38 4.65
C PRO A 45 5.75 8.97 6.06
N GLU A 46 4.65 9.56 6.54
CA GLU A 46 4.10 9.25 7.86
C GLU A 46 3.48 7.85 7.94
N GLN A 47 2.80 7.39 6.88
CA GLN A 47 2.31 6.01 6.81
C GLN A 47 3.47 5.02 6.77
N GLN A 48 4.53 5.32 6.01
CA GLN A 48 5.74 4.51 5.97
C GLN A 48 6.39 4.41 7.36
N LYS A 49 6.50 5.55 8.07
CA LYS A 49 7.05 5.61 9.42
C LYS A 49 6.22 4.76 10.39
N THR A 50 4.90 4.87 10.33
CA THR A 50 3.96 4.10 11.17
C THR A 50 4.12 2.59 10.94
N LEU A 51 4.21 2.17 9.68
CA LEU A 51 4.46 0.77 9.32
C LEU A 51 5.80 0.26 9.88
N LEU A 52 6.88 1.02 9.72
CA LEU A 52 8.21 0.64 10.22
C LEU A 52 8.25 0.56 11.75
N MET A 53 7.55 1.45 12.45
CA MET A 53 7.42 1.37 13.91
C MET A 53 6.68 0.10 14.35
N ALA A 54 5.63 -0.30 13.62
CA ALA A 54 4.90 -1.52 13.92
C ALA A 54 5.78 -2.77 13.76
N PHE A 55 6.59 -2.84 12.68
CA PHE A 55 7.59 -3.90 12.53
C PHE A 55 8.62 -3.92 13.66
N LYS A 56 9.12 -2.74 14.06
CA LYS A 56 10.04 -2.61 15.20
C LYS A 56 9.41 -3.12 16.50
N LYS A 57 8.13 -2.80 16.75
CA LYS A 57 7.38 -3.27 17.93
C LYS A 57 7.20 -4.78 17.94
N MET A 58 7.00 -5.40 16.78
CA MET A 58 6.94 -6.86 16.64
C MET A 58 8.30 -7.55 16.80
N GLY A 59 9.42 -6.81 16.77
CA GLY A 59 10.76 -7.41 16.75
C GLY A 59 11.08 -8.15 15.45
N VAL A 60 10.29 -7.93 14.39
CA VAL A 60 10.44 -8.60 13.09
C VAL A 60 11.18 -7.68 12.13
N LYS A 61 12.24 -8.19 11.49
CA LYS A 61 12.93 -7.47 10.42
C LYS A 61 12.01 -7.38 9.19
N PRO A 62 11.59 -6.19 8.75
CA PRO A 62 10.73 -6.04 7.58
C PRO A 62 11.45 -6.47 6.29
N ASN A 63 10.71 -7.09 5.37
CA ASN A 63 11.13 -7.29 3.98
C ASN A 63 10.24 -6.41 3.09
N ILE A 64 10.70 -5.19 2.83
CA ILE A 64 9.90 -4.14 2.19
C ILE A 64 10.65 -3.59 0.97
N GLY A 65 9.97 -3.47 -0.17
CA GLY A 65 10.40 -2.70 -1.33
C GLY A 65 9.89 -1.26 -1.28
N LYS A 66 9.77 -0.57 -2.42
CA LYS A 66 9.25 0.83 -2.42
C LYS A 66 7.80 0.92 -1.93
N SER A 67 6.94 0.04 -2.43
CA SER A 67 5.50 0.00 -2.09
C SER A 67 5.04 -1.37 -1.61
N CYS A 68 5.92 -2.39 -1.62
CA CYS A 68 5.54 -3.77 -1.36
C CYS A 68 6.11 -4.29 -0.03
N ILE A 69 5.28 -5.01 0.72
CA ILE A 69 5.65 -5.73 1.94
C ILE A 69 5.59 -7.22 1.61
N ARG A 70 6.71 -7.92 1.75
CA ARG A 70 6.85 -9.34 1.41
C ARG A 70 6.88 -10.19 2.67
N PHE A 71 6.09 -11.25 2.70
CA PHE A 71 6.03 -12.15 3.84
C PHE A 71 5.66 -13.57 3.42
N THR A 72 6.03 -14.54 4.26
CA THR A 72 5.69 -15.96 4.07
C THR A 72 4.65 -16.46 5.06
N LYS A 73 4.45 -15.72 6.16
CA LYS A 73 3.50 -16.04 7.22
C LYS A 73 2.86 -14.75 7.73
N LEU A 74 1.59 -14.83 8.13
CA LEU A 74 0.82 -13.68 8.64
C LEU A 74 1.33 -13.18 10.00
N ASP A 75 1.91 -14.05 10.82
CA ASP A 75 2.53 -13.71 12.11
C ASP A 75 3.78 -12.82 11.97
N LYS A 76 4.31 -12.67 10.75
CA LYS A 76 5.49 -11.85 10.44
C LYS A 76 5.14 -10.48 9.84
N ILE A 77 3.88 -10.07 9.89
CA ILE A 77 3.46 -8.74 9.43
C ILE A 77 2.56 -8.04 10.47
N PRO A 78 2.64 -6.71 10.57
CA PRO A 78 1.75 -5.93 11.42
C PRO A 78 0.40 -5.76 10.71
N LEU A 79 -0.38 -6.84 10.61
CA LEU A 79 -1.62 -6.88 9.84
C LEU A 79 -2.63 -5.82 10.34
N ASP A 80 -2.79 -5.67 11.65
CA ASP A 80 -3.69 -4.67 12.23
C ASP A 80 -3.28 -3.23 11.87
N THR A 81 -1.96 -2.95 11.85
CA THR A 81 -1.46 -1.65 11.39
C THR A 81 -1.75 -1.44 9.91
N ILE A 82 -1.56 -2.46 9.07
CA ILE A 82 -1.85 -2.36 7.63
C ILE A 82 -3.34 -2.07 7.41
N ILE A 83 -4.23 -2.77 8.12
CA ILE A 83 -5.68 -2.53 8.06
C ILE A 83 -6.01 -1.10 8.48
N ALA A 84 -5.47 -0.63 9.61
CA ALA A 84 -5.69 0.73 10.09
C ALA A 84 -5.17 1.80 9.12
N LEU A 85 -4.03 1.56 8.46
CA LEU A 85 -3.48 2.49 7.45
C LEU A 85 -4.39 2.60 6.23
N ILE A 86 -5.02 1.51 5.79
CA ILE A 86 -5.97 1.54 4.66
C ILE A 86 -7.29 2.19 5.10
N GLN A 87 -7.83 1.81 6.26
CA GLN A 87 -9.10 2.32 6.75
C GLN A 87 -9.07 3.82 7.05
N ASN A 88 -7.96 4.32 7.59
CA ASN A 88 -7.80 5.73 7.95
C ASN A 88 -7.27 6.59 6.79
N PHE A 89 -7.38 6.12 5.55
CA PHE A 89 -6.91 6.87 4.39
C PHE A 89 -8.04 7.10 3.37
N PRO A 90 -8.81 8.20 3.52
CA PRO A 90 -9.90 8.54 2.63
C PRO A 90 -9.43 8.72 1.18
N VAL A 91 -10.32 8.44 0.22
CA VAL A 91 -10.04 8.55 -1.22
C VAL A 91 -9.63 9.96 -1.61
N GLU A 92 -10.27 10.99 -1.03
CA GLU A 92 -9.96 12.39 -1.31
C GLU A 92 -8.56 12.79 -0.83
N GLU A 93 -8.14 12.27 0.33
CA GLU A 93 -6.81 12.51 0.86
C GLU A 93 -5.75 11.75 0.06
N TYR A 94 -6.07 10.51 -0.32
CA TYR A 94 -5.23 9.70 -1.21
C TYR A 94 -4.93 10.44 -2.52
N ILE A 95 -5.96 10.99 -3.18
CA ILE A 95 -5.81 11.74 -4.44
C ILE A 95 -4.95 12.99 -4.23
N LYS A 96 -5.13 13.73 -3.13
CA LYS A 96 -4.28 14.89 -2.81
C LYS A 96 -2.82 14.52 -2.70
N TRP A 97 -2.51 13.45 -1.98
CA TRP A 97 -1.12 12.96 -1.88
C TRP A 97 -0.58 12.49 -3.22
N TYR A 98 -1.40 11.81 -4.02
CA TYR A 98 -1.02 11.39 -5.36
C TYR A 98 -0.63 12.59 -6.25
N GLU A 99 -1.45 13.64 -6.29
CA GLU A 99 -1.17 14.86 -7.07
C GLU A 99 0.09 15.59 -6.59
N LEU A 100 0.38 15.59 -5.28
CA LEU A 100 1.59 16.22 -4.74
C LEU A 100 2.88 15.52 -5.18
N VAL A 101 2.83 14.21 -5.41
CA VAL A 101 4.00 13.41 -5.82
C VAL A 101 4.05 13.15 -7.33
N LYS A 102 2.93 13.32 -8.03
CA LYS A 102 2.83 13.31 -9.49
C LYS A 102 3.67 14.48 -10.02
N LYS A 103 4.56 14.19 -10.97
CA LYS A 103 5.41 15.17 -11.64
C LYS A 103 4.92 15.40 -13.06
#